data_AF-A0A8T3VNX4-F1
#
_entry.id   AF-A0A8T3VNX4-F1
#
_cell.length_a   1.000
_cell.length_b   1.000
_cell.length_c   1.000
_cell.angle_alpha   90.00
_cell.angle_beta   90.00
_cell.angle_gamma   90.00
#
_symmetry.space_group_name_H-M   'P 1'
#
loop_
_entity.id
_entity.type
_entity.pdbx_description
1 polymer ?
#
loop_
_entity_poly.entity_id
_entity_poly.type
_entity_poly.pdbx_seq_one_letter_code
_entity_poly.pdbx_strand_id
1 'polypeptide(L)'
;MIPKVMIVLGSGSDMAIAEKSMDIFEKLEIPYSLKIASAHRTPNLVREIVRQGTDAGIEVFIGIAGLAAHLPGSIAAYTPRPVIGVPVDVKTNGIDALESCVQMPYPSPIATVGIDRGDNGAILAAQFIGIHDEEVRQKVINLRKEYKKKVFDSNKVTEEFEDKKYLVKDFLNVDSIRIEKDDLVEIDNSLINKDADVAIIVGRHSDLITAKKVSVTLDRLKISHNMKVVCPIRSNNKFKSYIKEVENSKIFIGISSNSSQVTGALVGLTDRPVIGVPCENEQGNDYMLTTVNMPPGVPVATVGINNGRNAAVLAGEILSIKDANIIELVTKLKDKKINL
;
A
#
# COMPACT_ATOMS: atom_id res chain seq x y z
N MET A 1 22.25 7.81 13.95
CA MET A 1 21.56 6.94 12.97
C MET A 1 21.30 7.75 11.71
N ILE A 2 21.36 7.14 10.52
CA ILE A 2 21.02 7.80 9.24
C ILE A 2 19.53 7.57 8.97
N PRO A 3 18.71 8.61 8.69
CA PRO A 3 17.30 8.44 8.37
C PRO A 3 17.09 7.54 7.14
N LYS A 4 16.17 6.57 7.23
CA LYS A 4 15.70 5.78 6.08
C LYS A 4 14.45 6.40 5.44
N VAL A 5 13.65 7.12 6.22
CA VAL A 5 12.40 7.75 5.75
C VAL A 5 12.45 9.27 5.92
N MET A 6 11.87 10.00 4.98
CA MET A 6 11.65 11.44 5.12
C MET A 6 10.16 11.78 5.03
N ILE A 7 9.62 12.35 6.09
CA ILE A 7 8.27 12.92 6.15
C ILE A 7 8.37 14.40 5.77
N VAL A 8 7.56 14.82 4.80
CA VAL A 8 7.45 16.21 4.36
C VAL A 8 6.01 16.67 4.50
N LEU A 9 5.81 17.76 5.24
CA LEU A 9 4.50 18.38 5.47
C LEU A 9 4.36 19.64 4.62
N GLY A 10 3.15 19.85 4.08
CA GLY A 10 2.83 21.09 3.35
C GLY A 10 2.63 22.30 4.26
N SER A 11 2.24 22.03 5.51
CA SER A 11 1.94 23.02 6.55
C SER A 11 2.27 22.48 7.95
N GLY A 12 2.56 23.36 8.90
CA GLY A 12 2.70 22.99 10.32
C GLY A 12 1.39 22.50 10.94
N SER A 13 0.24 22.85 10.36
CA SER A 13 -1.08 22.32 10.76
C SER A 13 -1.22 20.81 10.57
N ASP A 14 -0.40 20.22 9.68
CA ASP A 14 -0.48 18.79 9.36
C ASP A 14 0.30 17.92 10.37
N MET A 15 0.86 18.54 11.41
CA MET A 15 1.72 17.87 12.40
C MET A 15 1.02 16.72 13.12
N ALA A 16 -0.26 16.88 13.48
CA ALA A 16 -1.01 15.81 14.16
C ALA A 16 -1.13 14.52 13.32
N ILE A 17 -1.08 14.63 11.98
CA ILE A 17 -1.06 13.45 11.09
C ILE A 17 0.36 12.90 10.96
N ALA A 18 1.38 13.76 10.98
CA ALA A 18 2.78 13.38 11.00
C ALA A 18 3.13 12.59 12.27
N GLU A 19 2.64 13.03 13.44
CA GLU A 19 2.83 12.37 14.73
C GLU A 19 2.38 10.90 14.70
N LYS A 20 1.25 10.60 14.05
CA LYS A 20 0.80 9.20 13.84
C LYS A 20 1.84 8.36 13.10
N SER A 21 2.57 8.96 12.16
CA SER A 21 3.65 8.29 11.42
C SER A 21 4.88 8.11 12.32
N MET A 22 5.22 9.15 13.08
CA MET A 22 6.35 9.16 14.01
C MET A 22 6.19 8.08 15.07
N ASP A 23 5.03 7.97 15.71
CA ASP A 23 4.74 6.97 16.74
C ASP A 23 4.97 5.53 16.24
N ILE A 24 4.61 5.25 14.98
CA ILE A 24 4.88 3.96 14.35
C ILE A 24 6.37 3.77 14.09
N PHE A 25 7.09 4.78 13.61
CA PHE A 25 8.52 4.66 13.39
C PHE A 25 9.34 4.52 14.67
N GLU A 26 8.97 5.21 15.76
CA GLU A 26 9.56 5.02 17.08
C GLU A 26 9.37 3.58 17.55
N LYS A 27 8.15 3.05 17.41
CA LYS A 27 7.82 1.67 17.79
C LYS A 27 8.55 0.62 16.96
N LEU A 28 8.77 0.88 15.68
CA LEU A 28 9.51 -0.01 14.77
C LEU A 28 11.02 0.25 14.79
N GLU A 29 11.47 1.25 15.55
CA GLU A 29 12.87 1.71 15.63
C GLU A 29 13.46 2.02 14.24
N ILE A 30 12.68 2.66 13.37
CA ILE A 30 13.10 3.06 12.03
C ILE A 30 13.51 4.54 12.06
N PRO A 31 14.78 4.89 11.79
CA PRO A 31 15.20 6.29 11.76
C PRO A 31 14.47 7.07 10.67
N TYR A 32 13.89 8.20 11.02
CA TYR A 32 13.19 9.09 10.08
C TYR A 32 13.63 10.55 10.24
N SER A 33 13.29 11.37 9.26
CA SER A 33 13.45 12.82 9.32
C SER A 33 12.14 13.51 9.00
N LEU A 34 11.92 14.69 9.61
CA LEU A 34 10.74 15.51 9.40
C LEU A 34 11.14 16.86 8.80
N LYS A 35 10.36 17.33 7.82
CA LYS A 35 10.53 18.64 7.17
C LYS A 35 9.17 19.27 6.91
N ILE A 36 9.12 20.60 6.91
CA ILE A 36 7.95 21.36 6.48
C ILE A 36 8.37 22.16 5.25
N ALA A 37 7.76 21.85 4.11
CA ALA A 37 8.00 22.53 2.85
C ALA A 37 6.76 22.44 1.97
N SER A 38 6.27 23.59 1.52
CA SER A 38 5.02 23.70 0.76
C SER A 38 5.30 23.63 -0.74
N ALA A 39 4.61 22.72 -1.44
CA ALA A 39 4.69 22.63 -2.90
C ALA A 39 4.23 23.92 -3.61
N HIS A 40 3.33 24.70 -3.00
CA HIS A 40 2.82 25.93 -3.60
C HIS A 40 3.60 27.18 -3.17
N ARG A 41 4.05 27.24 -1.90
CA ARG A 41 4.69 28.44 -1.34
C ARG A 41 6.21 28.39 -1.39
N THR A 42 6.80 27.19 -1.32
CA THR A 42 8.26 26.97 -1.30
C THR A 42 8.67 25.84 -2.26
N PRO A 43 8.30 25.87 -3.55
CA PRO A 43 8.52 24.76 -4.48
C PRO A 43 10.00 24.41 -4.67
N ASN A 44 10.89 25.41 -4.70
CA ASN A 44 12.34 25.18 -4.81
C ASN A 44 12.89 24.46 -3.58
N LEU A 45 12.38 24.77 -2.38
CA LEU A 45 12.80 24.09 -1.16
C LEU A 45 12.37 22.61 -1.18
N VAL A 46 11.16 22.30 -1.65
CA VAL A 46 10.71 20.90 -1.81
C VAL A 46 11.66 20.14 -2.74
N ARG A 47 12.00 20.73 -3.89
CA ARG A 47 12.96 20.12 -4.84
C ARG A 47 14.29 19.81 -4.17
N GLU A 48 14.89 20.80 -3.50
CA GLU A 48 16.22 20.64 -2.90
C GLU A 48 16.20 19.61 -1.77
N ILE A 49 15.20 19.64 -0.90
CA ILE A 49 15.05 18.66 0.19
C ILE A 49 14.95 17.24 -0.36
N VAL A 50 14.15 17.03 -1.41
CA VAL A 50 13.93 15.69 -1.98
C VAL A 50 15.18 15.18 -2.70
N ARG A 51 15.86 16.03 -3.48
CA ARG A 51 17.09 15.63 -4.19
C ARG A 51 18.21 15.31 -3.22
N GLN A 52 18.48 16.22 -2.28
CA GLN A 52 19.52 16.02 -1.27
C GLN A 52 19.18 14.84 -0.34
N GLY A 53 17.91 14.65 0.02
CA GLY A 53 17.46 13.47 0.77
C GLY A 53 17.68 12.18 0.00
N THR A 54 17.37 12.16 -1.30
CA THR A 54 17.63 11.01 -2.17
C THR A 54 19.12 10.68 -2.21
N ASP A 55 19.97 11.68 -2.42
CA ASP A 55 21.43 11.53 -2.47
C ASP A 55 22.02 11.10 -1.12
N ALA A 56 21.41 11.53 -0.02
CA ALA A 56 21.77 11.15 1.35
C ALA A 56 21.30 9.74 1.74
N GLY A 57 20.60 9.03 0.86
CA GLY A 57 20.20 7.63 1.07
C GLY A 57 18.81 7.42 1.68
N ILE A 58 17.92 8.41 1.64
CA ILE A 58 16.50 8.19 1.96
C ILE A 58 15.92 7.12 1.03
N GLU A 59 15.26 6.14 1.62
CA GLU A 59 14.69 4.98 0.94
C GLU A 59 13.23 5.20 0.57
N VAL A 60 12.46 5.89 1.43
CA VAL A 60 11.03 6.17 1.23
C VAL A 60 10.71 7.60 1.63
N PHE A 61 9.87 8.28 0.85
CA PHE A 61 9.33 9.60 1.20
C PHE A 61 7.84 9.49 1.57
N ILE A 62 7.42 10.28 2.55
CA ILE A 62 6.01 10.45 2.92
C ILE A 62 5.64 11.92 2.74
N GLY A 63 4.72 12.20 1.83
CA GLY A 63 4.14 13.53 1.68
C GLY A 63 2.78 13.60 2.35
N ILE A 64 2.58 14.58 3.24
CA ILE A 64 1.32 14.81 3.95
C ILE A 64 0.78 16.18 3.55
N ALA A 65 -0.42 16.20 2.97
CA ALA A 65 -1.03 17.44 2.50
C ALA A 65 -2.56 17.33 2.38
N GLY A 66 -3.24 18.45 2.64
CA GLY A 66 -4.69 18.62 2.42
C GLY A 66 -5.03 19.52 1.23
N LEU A 67 -6.32 19.69 0.95
CA LEU A 67 -6.84 20.50 -0.16
C LEU A 67 -6.31 19.99 -1.52
N ALA A 68 -5.83 20.89 -2.39
CA ALA A 68 -5.13 20.51 -3.61
C ALA A 68 -3.73 19.94 -3.29
N ALA A 69 -3.71 18.68 -2.84
CA ALA A 69 -2.57 18.02 -2.21
C ALA A 69 -1.45 17.64 -3.22
N HIS A 70 -0.78 18.64 -3.79
CA HIS A 70 0.27 18.44 -4.80
C HIS A 70 1.64 18.05 -4.22
N LEU A 71 1.80 18.05 -2.89
CA LEU A 71 3.10 17.79 -2.27
C LEU A 71 3.61 16.37 -2.56
N PRO A 72 2.81 15.29 -2.37
CA PRO A 72 3.27 13.93 -2.72
C PRO A 72 3.68 13.80 -4.20
N GLY A 73 2.91 14.38 -5.13
CA GLY A 73 3.27 14.40 -6.55
C GLY A 73 4.52 15.22 -6.87
N SER A 74 4.71 16.34 -6.17
CA SER A 74 5.93 17.15 -6.31
C SER A 74 7.16 16.39 -5.84
N ILE A 75 7.06 15.61 -4.74
CA ILE A 75 8.14 14.75 -4.26
C ILE A 75 8.43 13.66 -5.30
N ALA A 76 7.41 12.96 -5.79
CA ALA A 76 7.55 11.88 -6.77
C ALA A 76 8.21 12.30 -8.09
N ALA A 77 8.10 13.59 -8.45
CA ALA A 77 8.76 14.18 -9.62
C ALA A 77 10.26 14.41 -9.44
N TYR A 78 10.76 14.46 -8.20
CA TYR A 78 12.17 14.78 -7.89
C TYR A 78 12.98 13.60 -7.35
N THR A 79 12.40 12.40 -7.28
CA THR A 79 13.08 11.19 -6.80
C THR A 79 12.63 9.93 -7.56
N PRO A 80 13.53 8.96 -7.77
CA PRO A 80 13.16 7.61 -8.21
C PRO A 80 12.71 6.71 -7.04
N ARG A 81 12.75 7.20 -5.79
CA ARG A 81 12.33 6.46 -4.60
C ARG A 81 10.80 6.42 -4.48
N PRO A 82 10.23 5.38 -3.86
CA PRO A 82 8.79 5.30 -3.66
C PRO A 82 8.30 6.44 -2.76
N VAL A 83 7.17 7.02 -3.13
CA VAL A 83 6.51 8.10 -2.39
C VAL A 83 5.15 7.65 -1.91
N ILE A 84 4.91 7.81 -0.61
CA ILE A 84 3.63 7.57 0.03
C ILE A 84 2.90 8.91 0.19
N GLY A 85 1.66 8.97 -0.26
CA GLY A 85 0.78 10.12 -0.09
C GLY A 85 -0.18 9.88 1.06
N VAL A 86 -0.22 10.80 2.02
CA VAL A 86 -1.22 10.83 3.10
C VAL A 86 -2.11 12.05 2.90
N PRO A 87 -3.32 11.87 2.33
CA PRO A 87 -4.29 12.95 2.19
C PRO A 87 -4.76 13.43 3.57
N VAL A 88 -4.89 14.74 3.75
CA VAL A 88 -5.36 15.34 5.01
C VAL A 88 -6.77 15.87 4.86
N ASP A 89 -7.63 15.58 5.82
CA ASP A 89 -8.94 16.22 5.90
C ASP A 89 -8.83 17.66 6.41
N VAL A 90 -9.36 18.60 5.62
CA VAL A 90 -9.34 20.03 5.93
C VAL A 90 -10.71 20.68 5.74
N LYS A 91 -11.38 20.41 4.62
CA LYS A 91 -12.68 21.04 4.28
C LYS A 91 -13.70 20.13 3.61
N THR A 92 -13.27 19.16 2.81
CA THR A 92 -14.18 18.30 2.01
C THR A 92 -14.11 16.84 2.44
N ASN A 93 -13.99 16.60 3.75
CA ASN A 93 -13.76 15.28 4.32
C ASN A 93 -12.51 14.59 3.71
N GLY A 94 -11.52 15.39 3.32
CA GLY A 94 -10.26 14.99 2.65
C GLY A 94 -10.40 14.40 1.23
N ILE A 95 -11.58 14.42 0.61
CA ILE A 95 -11.78 13.83 -0.73
C ILE A 95 -11.00 14.60 -1.80
N ASP A 96 -10.94 15.93 -1.71
CA ASP A 96 -10.10 16.76 -2.57
C ASP A 96 -8.61 16.36 -2.52
N ALA A 97 -8.09 16.16 -1.32
CA ALA A 97 -6.71 15.74 -1.09
C ALA A 97 -6.47 14.31 -1.59
N LEU A 98 -7.44 13.41 -1.38
CA LEU A 98 -7.35 12.02 -1.82
C LEU A 98 -7.25 11.93 -3.35
N GLU A 99 -8.18 12.55 -4.06
CA GLU A 99 -8.19 12.58 -5.53
C GLU A 99 -6.91 13.22 -6.08
N SER A 100 -6.44 14.31 -5.44
CA SER A 100 -5.19 14.98 -5.81
C SER A 100 -3.95 14.10 -5.65
N CYS A 101 -3.95 13.18 -4.68
CA CYS A 101 -2.83 12.26 -4.43
C CYS A 101 -2.88 11.02 -5.33
N VAL A 102 -4.05 10.41 -5.50
CA VAL A 102 -4.17 9.05 -6.07
C VAL A 102 -4.21 9.04 -7.60
N GLN A 103 -4.81 10.05 -8.23
CA GLN A 103 -5.06 10.09 -9.68
C GLN A 103 -3.85 10.57 -10.50
N MET A 104 -2.67 10.03 -10.18
CA MET A 104 -1.43 10.43 -10.83
C MET A 104 -1.34 9.92 -12.27
N PRO A 105 -0.83 10.74 -13.21
CA PRO A 105 -0.58 10.29 -14.57
C PRO A 105 0.59 9.29 -14.62
N TYR A 106 0.57 8.43 -15.63
CA TYR A 106 1.74 7.60 -15.93
C TYR A 106 2.90 8.47 -16.46
N PRO A 107 4.15 8.27 -16.01
CA PRO A 107 4.67 7.17 -15.18
C PRO A 107 5.02 7.55 -13.72
N SER A 108 4.30 8.47 -13.08
CA SER A 108 4.69 9.01 -11.76
C SER A 108 3.74 8.50 -10.66
N PRO A 109 3.92 7.27 -10.14
CA PRO A 109 3.02 6.75 -9.13
C PRO A 109 3.15 7.46 -7.77
N ILE A 110 2.09 7.37 -6.97
CA ILE A 110 2.10 7.64 -5.54
C ILE A 110 1.39 6.46 -4.87
N ALA A 111 1.96 5.97 -3.78
CA ALA A 111 1.34 4.97 -2.91
C ALA A 111 0.39 5.69 -1.94
N THR A 112 -0.86 5.91 -2.34
CA THR A 112 -1.81 6.67 -1.53
C THR A 112 -2.47 5.78 -0.48
N VAL A 113 -2.43 6.21 0.78
CA VAL A 113 -3.17 5.58 1.90
C VAL A 113 -4.45 6.36 2.19
N GLY A 114 -5.30 5.82 3.07
CA GLY A 114 -6.53 6.48 3.50
C GLY A 114 -6.32 7.88 4.10
N ILE A 115 -7.37 8.68 4.09
CA ILE A 115 -7.37 10.06 4.61
C ILE A 115 -6.97 10.05 6.09
N ASP A 116 -6.06 10.95 6.48
CA ASP A 116 -5.49 11.11 7.81
C ASP A 116 -4.74 9.88 8.38
N ARG A 117 -4.45 8.88 7.54
CA ARG A 117 -3.79 7.63 7.93
C ARG A 117 -2.26 7.71 7.89
N GLY A 118 -1.69 8.66 8.63
CA GLY A 118 -0.24 8.75 8.82
C GLY A 118 0.37 7.46 9.40
N ASP A 119 -0.38 6.79 10.29
CA ASP A 119 -0.05 5.48 10.83
C ASP A 119 0.14 4.42 9.72
N ASN A 120 -0.86 4.25 8.84
CA ASN A 120 -0.74 3.31 7.73
C ASN A 120 0.35 3.73 6.73
N GLY A 121 0.57 5.04 6.54
CA GLY A 121 1.69 5.54 5.74
C GLY A 121 3.05 5.06 6.28
N ALA A 122 3.25 5.13 7.59
CA ALA A 122 4.48 4.65 8.23
C ALA A 122 4.61 3.11 8.19
N ILE A 123 3.52 2.36 8.44
CA ILE A 123 3.54 0.90 8.33
C ILE A 123 3.86 0.47 6.90
N LEU A 124 3.32 1.16 5.89
CA LEU A 124 3.59 0.87 4.49
C LEU A 124 5.05 1.17 4.12
N ALA A 125 5.61 2.29 4.61
CA ALA A 125 7.03 2.58 4.43
C ALA A 125 7.91 1.49 5.06
N ALA A 126 7.55 1.00 6.24
CA ALA A 126 8.23 -0.10 6.89
C ALA A 126 8.11 -1.42 6.10
N GLN A 127 6.96 -1.69 5.46
CA GLN A 127 6.82 -2.84 4.56
C GLN A 127 7.72 -2.72 3.33
N PHE A 128 7.89 -1.52 2.77
CA PHE A 128 8.79 -1.30 1.63
C PHE A 128 10.25 -1.58 2.02
N ILE A 129 10.70 -1.02 3.15
CA ILE A 129 12.05 -1.27 3.69
C ILE A 129 12.22 -2.76 4.02
N GLY A 130 11.19 -3.38 4.62
CA GLY A 130 11.17 -4.78 5.03
C GLY A 130 11.30 -5.80 3.89
N ILE A 131 11.18 -5.39 2.63
CA ILE A 131 11.53 -6.26 1.49
C ILE A 131 13.02 -6.61 1.48
N HIS A 132 13.87 -5.70 1.97
CA HIS A 132 15.33 -5.84 1.97
C HIS A 132 15.93 -5.91 3.38
N ASP A 133 15.09 -5.83 4.41
CA ASP A 133 15.48 -5.78 5.82
C ASP A 133 14.54 -6.69 6.64
N GLU A 134 14.99 -7.92 6.88
CA GLU A 134 14.17 -8.93 7.57
C GLU A 134 13.87 -8.56 9.03
N GLU A 135 14.73 -7.77 9.68
CA GLU A 135 14.47 -7.28 11.04
C GLU A 135 13.28 -6.32 11.05
N VAL A 136 13.27 -5.34 10.14
CA VAL A 136 12.14 -4.42 9.97
C VAL A 136 10.86 -5.19 9.63
N ARG A 137 10.96 -6.18 8.73
CA ARG A 137 9.82 -7.04 8.37
C ARG A 137 9.25 -7.75 9.58
N GLN A 138 10.10 -8.32 10.43
CA GLN A 138 9.66 -9.01 11.64
C GLN A 138 8.99 -8.06 12.64
N LYS A 139 9.48 -6.81 12.77
CA LYS A 139 8.83 -5.77 13.58
C LYS A 139 7.44 -5.42 13.04
N VAL A 140 7.27 -5.31 11.72
CA VAL A 140 5.95 -5.10 11.09
C VAL A 140 5.01 -6.28 11.35
N ILE A 141 5.49 -7.53 11.23
CA ILE A 141 4.69 -8.72 11.53
C ILE A 141 4.20 -8.70 12.98
N ASN A 142 5.06 -8.34 13.92
CA ASN A 142 4.71 -8.26 15.34
C ASN A 142 3.70 -7.13 15.61
N LEU A 143 3.92 -5.95 15.03
CA LEU A 143 2.98 -4.83 15.12
C LEU A 143 1.58 -5.24 14.62
N ARG A 144 1.50 -5.96 13.49
CA ARG A 144 0.23 -6.45 12.94
C ARG A 144 -0.44 -7.49 13.85
N LYS A 145 0.33 -8.34 14.53
CA LYS A 145 -0.22 -9.26 15.56
C LYS A 145 -0.82 -8.50 16.73
N GLU A 146 -0.22 -7.37 17.15
CA GLU A 146 -0.79 -6.53 18.19
C GLU A 146 -2.12 -5.89 17.78
N TYR A 147 -2.23 -5.40 16.54
CA TYR A 147 -3.53 -4.92 16.02
C TYR A 147 -4.59 -6.03 16.03
N LYS A 148 -4.24 -7.26 15.63
CA LYS A 148 -5.14 -8.41 15.73
C LYS A 148 -5.55 -8.68 17.18
N LYS A 149 -4.60 -8.64 18.12
CA LYS A 149 -4.88 -8.82 19.55
C LYS A 149 -5.83 -7.77 20.10
N LYS A 150 -5.66 -6.49 19.73
CA LYS A 150 -6.58 -5.41 20.13
C LYS A 150 -8.03 -5.70 19.71
N VAL A 151 -8.24 -6.27 18.52
CA VAL A 151 -9.60 -6.66 18.07
C VAL A 151 -10.18 -7.77 18.95
N PHE A 152 -9.38 -8.78 19.32
CA PHE A 152 -9.83 -9.82 20.25
C PHE A 152 -10.16 -9.24 21.63
N ASP A 153 -9.30 -8.38 22.17
CA ASP A 153 -9.52 -7.73 23.47
C ASP A 153 -10.77 -6.83 23.46
N SER A 154 -11.09 -6.19 22.33
CA SER A 154 -12.32 -5.40 22.16
C SER A 154 -13.62 -6.21 22.25
N ASN A 155 -13.58 -7.55 22.10
CA ASN A 155 -14.80 -8.36 22.29
C ASN A 155 -15.32 -8.27 23.73
N LYS A 156 -14.46 -7.96 24.70
CA LYS A 156 -14.87 -7.73 26.10
C LYS A 156 -15.83 -6.55 26.25
N VAL A 157 -15.78 -5.56 25.36
CA VAL A 157 -16.72 -4.43 25.34
C VAL A 157 -18.16 -4.91 25.12
N THR A 158 -18.37 -6.05 24.47
CA THR A 158 -19.72 -6.62 24.30
C THR A 158 -20.35 -7.03 25.63
N GLU A 159 -19.53 -7.30 26.65
CA GLU A 159 -19.99 -7.66 28.00
C GLU A 159 -20.63 -6.48 28.73
N GLU A 160 -20.36 -5.23 28.32
CA GLU A 160 -20.91 -4.01 28.95
C GLU A 160 -22.38 -3.74 28.59
N PHE A 161 -22.99 -4.52 27.68
CA PHE A 161 -24.35 -4.31 27.18
C PHE A 161 -25.40 -5.28 27.73
N GLU A 162 -25.25 -5.75 28.98
CA GLU A 162 -26.11 -6.79 29.58
C GLU A 162 -27.59 -6.40 29.69
N ASP A 163 -27.90 -5.10 29.83
CA ASP A 163 -29.26 -4.61 30.06
C ASP A 163 -30.13 -4.47 28.78
N LYS A 164 -29.63 -4.91 27.62
CA LYS A 164 -30.34 -4.76 26.35
C LYS A 164 -31.35 -5.90 26.15
N LYS A 165 -32.64 -5.57 26.24
CA LYS A 165 -33.80 -6.48 26.07
C LYS A 165 -33.72 -7.52 24.93
N TYR A 166 -33.08 -7.17 23.81
CA TYR A 166 -32.98 -8.04 22.62
C TYR A 166 -31.57 -8.57 22.35
N LEU A 167 -30.57 -8.19 23.14
CA LEU A 167 -29.21 -8.71 23.03
C LEU A 167 -29.08 -9.90 23.98
N VAL A 168 -29.20 -11.11 23.42
CA VAL A 168 -29.06 -12.34 24.19
C VAL A 168 -27.62 -12.83 24.07
N LYS A 169 -26.93 -13.03 25.19
CA LYS A 169 -25.61 -13.68 25.19
C LYS A 169 -25.80 -15.14 24.74
N ASP A 170 -25.07 -15.54 23.70
CA ASP A 170 -25.10 -16.90 23.19
C ASP A 170 -24.03 -17.79 23.86
N PHE A 171 -23.94 -19.05 23.41
CA PHE A 171 -22.99 -20.03 23.93
C PHE A 171 -21.59 -19.91 23.29
N LEU A 172 -21.40 -19.04 22.30
CA LEU A 172 -20.16 -18.90 21.56
C LEU A 172 -19.24 -17.91 22.28
N ASN A 173 -18.33 -18.44 23.10
CA ASN A 173 -17.24 -17.64 23.63
C ASN A 173 -16.14 -17.50 22.56
N VAL A 174 -15.95 -16.29 22.03
CA VAL A 174 -14.97 -16.00 20.97
C VAL A 174 -13.55 -16.39 21.38
N ASP A 175 -13.21 -16.30 22.67
CA ASP A 175 -11.89 -16.69 23.19
C ASP A 175 -11.67 -18.21 23.15
N SER A 176 -12.74 -19.01 23.12
CA SER A 176 -12.68 -20.47 23.07
C SER A 176 -12.90 -21.07 21.68
N ILE A 177 -13.30 -20.24 20.69
CA ILE A 177 -13.46 -20.68 19.30
C ILE A 177 -12.10 -21.05 18.72
N ARG A 178 -11.93 -22.35 18.43
CA ARG A 178 -10.81 -22.83 17.62
C ARG A 178 -11.13 -22.57 16.15
N ILE A 179 -10.39 -21.67 15.53
CA ILE A 179 -10.42 -21.52 14.07
C ILE A 179 -9.62 -22.69 13.50
N GLU A 180 -10.30 -23.62 12.81
CA GLU A 180 -9.63 -24.71 12.09
C GLU A 180 -8.65 -24.15 11.06
N LYS A 181 -7.58 -24.90 10.76
CA LYS A 181 -6.64 -24.51 9.71
C LYS A 181 -7.40 -24.49 8.38
N ASP A 182 -7.17 -23.46 7.58
CA ASP A 182 -7.82 -23.29 6.28
C ASP A 182 -7.76 -24.58 5.44
N ASP A 183 -8.91 -25.02 4.91
CA ASP A 183 -9.03 -26.11 3.95
C ASP A 183 -8.42 -25.68 2.61
N LEU A 184 -7.10 -25.78 2.52
CA LEU A 184 -6.35 -25.48 1.30
C LEU A 184 -6.64 -26.55 0.25
N VAL A 185 -6.85 -26.11 -0.99
CA VAL A 185 -7.16 -26.98 -2.13
C VAL A 185 -5.91 -27.07 -2.99
N GLU A 186 -5.62 -28.26 -3.54
CA GLU A 186 -4.56 -28.40 -4.54
C GLU A 186 -4.88 -27.56 -5.79
N ILE A 187 -3.94 -26.72 -6.19
CA ILE A 187 -3.99 -25.93 -7.42
C ILE A 187 -2.98 -26.53 -8.40
N ASP A 188 -3.35 -26.56 -9.68
CA ASP A 188 -2.39 -26.87 -10.75
C ASP A 188 -1.31 -25.78 -10.81
N ASN A 189 -0.11 -26.18 -10.39
CA ASN A 189 1.04 -25.31 -10.17
C ASN A 189 2.11 -25.41 -11.25
N SER A 190 1.84 -26.15 -12.33
CA SER A 190 2.81 -26.42 -13.40
C SER A 190 3.37 -25.15 -14.07
N LEU A 191 2.64 -24.04 -14.00
CA LEU A 191 2.99 -22.76 -14.65
C LEU A 191 3.27 -21.61 -13.65
N ILE A 192 3.31 -21.87 -12.34
CA ILE A 192 3.54 -20.82 -11.33
C ILE A 192 5.04 -20.70 -11.06
N ASN A 193 5.60 -19.51 -11.29
CA ASN A 193 6.97 -19.22 -10.85
C ASN A 193 6.97 -18.88 -9.36
N LYS A 194 7.32 -19.82 -8.50
CA LYS A 194 7.34 -19.61 -7.04
C LYS A 194 8.33 -18.54 -6.57
N ASP A 195 9.31 -18.19 -7.40
CA ASP A 195 10.34 -17.21 -7.08
C ASP A 195 10.07 -15.84 -7.73
N ALA A 196 8.87 -15.63 -8.29
CA ALA A 196 8.51 -14.35 -8.89
C ALA A 196 8.47 -13.23 -7.85
N ASP A 197 9.12 -12.10 -8.14
CA ASP A 197 9.19 -10.93 -7.26
C ASP A 197 7.80 -10.30 -7.01
N VAL A 198 6.92 -10.35 -8.02
CA VAL A 198 5.59 -9.74 -7.95
C VAL A 198 4.48 -10.74 -8.25
N ALA A 199 3.46 -10.79 -7.40
CA ALA A 199 2.23 -11.54 -7.69
C ALA A 199 1.09 -10.58 -8.08
N ILE A 200 0.52 -10.74 -9.28
CA ILE A 200 -0.64 -10.00 -9.75
C ILE A 200 -1.90 -10.83 -9.52
N ILE A 201 -2.83 -10.33 -8.72
CA ILE A 201 -4.11 -10.99 -8.42
C ILE A 201 -5.24 -10.15 -8.97
N VAL A 202 -6.02 -10.75 -9.85
CA VAL A 202 -7.12 -10.09 -10.56
C VAL A 202 -8.44 -10.63 -10.03
N GLY A 203 -9.31 -9.74 -9.56
CA GLY A 203 -10.59 -10.15 -8.99
C GLY A 203 -11.58 -10.71 -10.02
N ARG A 204 -11.54 -10.19 -11.26
CA ARG A 204 -12.48 -10.54 -12.33
C ARG A 204 -11.79 -10.59 -13.69
N HIS A 205 -12.35 -11.37 -14.61
CA HIS A 205 -11.83 -11.47 -15.98
C HIS A 205 -11.87 -10.14 -16.74
N SER A 206 -12.87 -9.29 -16.49
CA SER A 206 -12.99 -7.95 -17.12
C SER A 206 -11.77 -7.07 -16.87
N ASP A 207 -11.10 -7.26 -15.73
CA ASP A 207 -10.00 -6.40 -15.30
C ASP A 207 -8.65 -6.88 -15.84
N LEU A 208 -8.63 -7.96 -16.63
CA LEU A 208 -7.43 -8.49 -17.27
C LEU A 208 -6.75 -7.47 -18.18
N ILE A 209 -7.49 -6.50 -18.72
CA ILE A 209 -6.90 -5.41 -19.52
C ILE A 209 -5.95 -4.58 -18.64
N THR A 210 -6.35 -4.27 -17.41
CA THR A 210 -5.50 -3.58 -16.44
C THR A 210 -4.34 -4.46 -16.01
N ALA A 211 -4.57 -5.74 -15.76
CA ALA A 211 -3.52 -6.70 -15.38
C ALA A 211 -2.45 -6.86 -16.47
N LYS A 212 -2.85 -6.92 -17.75
CA LYS A 212 -1.93 -6.94 -18.89
C LYS A 212 -1.06 -5.69 -18.93
N LYS A 213 -1.61 -4.51 -18.61
CA LYS A 213 -0.82 -3.26 -18.52
C LYS A 213 0.22 -3.33 -17.39
N VAL A 214 -0.10 -3.95 -16.25
CA VAL A 214 0.85 -4.21 -15.17
C VAL A 214 1.98 -5.11 -15.69
N SER A 215 1.63 -6.30 -16.20
CA SER A 215 2.55 -7.32 -16.70
C SER A 215 3.53 -6.78 -17.74
N VAL A 216 3.03 -6.12 -18.80
CA VAL A 216 3.88 -5.51 -19.85
C VAL A 216 4.85 -4.46 -19.28
N THR A 217 4.43 -3.73 -18.25
CA THR A 217 5.30 -2.72 -17.62
C THR A 217 6.35 -3.37 -16.72
N LEU A 218 6.02 -4.44 -16.01
CA LEU A 218 6.98 -5.23 -15.22
C LEU A 218 8.02 -5.92 -16.12
N ASP A 219 7.62 -6.46 -17.28
CA ASP A 219 8.53 -7.03 -18.27
C ASP A 219 9.57 -6.01 -18.74
N ARG A 220 9.14 -4.76 -18.99
CA ARG A 220 10.03 -3.65 -19.38
C ARG A 220 11.02 -3.28 -18.28
N LEU A 221 10.60 -3.41 -17.03
CA LEU A 221 11.45 -3.22 -15.85
C LEU A 221 12.28 -4.47 -15.51
N LYS A 222 12.15 -5.56 -16.28
CA LYS A 222 12.80 -6.86 -16.03
C LYS A 222 12.47 -7.45 -14.66
N ILE A 223 11.24 -7.25 -14.19
CA ILE A 223 10.75 -7.75 -12.90
C ILE A 223 9.94 -9.02 -13.14
N SER A 224 10.36 -10.10 -12.49
CA SER A 224 9.69 -11.40 -12.57
C SER A 224 8.31 -11.32 -11.90
N HIS A 225 7.29 -11.89 -12.55
CA HIS A 225 5.93 -11.79 -12.02
C HIS A 225 5.03 -12.98 -12.39
N ASN A 226 4.05 -13.25 -11.52
CA ASN A 226 2.93 -14.15 -11.78
C ASN A 226 1.64 -13.36 -11.98
N MET A 227 0.65 -13.97 -12.65
CA MET A 227 -0.69 -13.41 -12.77
C MET A 227 -1.75 -14.49 -12.61
N LYS A 228 -2.75 -14.26 -11.75
CA LYS A 228 -3.90 -15.15 -11.58
C LYS A 228 -5.20 -14.38 -11.43
N VAL A 229 -6.25 -14.87 -12.09
CA VAL A 229 -7.62 -14.44 -11.84
C VAL A 229 -8.21 -15.32 -10.75
N VAL A 230 -8.46 -14.76 -9.57
CA VAL A 230 -9.06 -15.48 -8.45
C VAL A 230 -9.77 -14.50 -7.51
N CYS A 231 -11.03 -14.79 -7.21
CA CYS A 231 -11.87 -13.94 -6.37
C CYS A 231 -11.95 -14.50 -4.95
N PRO A 232 -11.57 -13.74 -3.90
CA PRO A 232 -11.63 -14.20 -2.52
C PRO A 232 -13.06 -14.45 -2.05
N ILE A 233 -14.06 -13.72 -2.55
CA ILE A 233 -15.45 -13.90 -2.13
C ILE A 233 -16.06 -15.17 -2.76
N ARG A 234 -15.84 -15.39 -4.05
CA ARG A 234 -16.44 -16.54 -4.77
C ARG A 234 -15.66 -17.83 -4.61
N SER A 235 -14.39 -17.76 -4.25
CA SER A 235 -13.48 -18.92 -4.21
C SER A 235 -12.41 -18.75 -3.13
N ASN A 236 -12.84 -18.52 -1.89
CA ASN A 236 -11.97 -18.22 -0.75
C ASN A 236 -10.83 -19.24 -0.57
N ASN A 237 -11.13 -20.55 -0.59
CA ASN A 237 -10.10 -21.58 -0.38
C ASN A 237 -9.06 -21.59 -1.50
N LYS A 238 -9.49 -21.43 -2.76
CA LYS A 238 -8.57 -21.30 -3.92
C LYS A 238 -7.74 -20.03 -3.83
N PHE A 239 -8.34 -18.92 -3.40
CA PHE A 239 -7.62 -17.66 -3.18
C PHE A 239 -6.51 -17.85 -2.14
N LYS A 240 -6.86 -18.34 -0.95
CA LYS A 240 -5.89 -18.59 0.13
C LYS A 240 -4.78 -19.55 -0.28
N SER A 241 -5.13 -20.62 -0.98
CA SER A 241 -4.16 -21.61 -1.48
C SER A 241 -3.18 -20.96 -2.46
N TYR A 242 -3.68 -20.15 -3.41
CA TYR A 242 -2.82 -19.43 -4.34
C TYR A 242 -1.90 -18.43 -3.64
N ILE A 243 -2.40 -17.64 -2.67
CA ILE A 243 -1.55 -16.68 -1.93
C ILE A 243 -0.42 -17.40 -1.19
N LYS A 244 -0.69 -18.58 -0.64
CA LYS A 244 0.34 -19.41 0.00
C LYS A 244 1.38 -19.91 -1.01
N GLU A 245 0.96 -20.28 -2.22
CA GLU A 245 1.89 -20.76 -3.27
C GLU A 245 2.85 -19.67 -3.76
N VAL A 246 2.42 -18.40 -3.73
CA VAL A 246 3.24 -17.24 -4.11
C VAL A 246 3.74 -16.45 -2.89
N GLU A 247 3.84 -17.07 -1.72
CA GLU A 247 4.23 -16.39 -0.47
C GLU A 247 5.63 -15.76 -0.50
N ASN A 248 6.49 -16.25 -1.40
CA ASN A 248 7.83 -15.73 -1.62
C ASN A 248 7.85 -14.42 -2.43
N SER A 249 6.74 -14.05 -3.09
CA SER A 249 6.65 -12.79 -3.79
C SER A 249 6.87 -11.62 -2.82
N LYS A 250 7.71 -10.68 -3.23
CA LYS A 250 8.08 -9.51 -2.44
C LYS A 250 6.95 -8.48 -2.40
N ILE A 251 6.15 -8.40 -3.46
CA ILE A 251 5.05 -7.44 -3.61
C ILE A 251 3.83 -8.14 -4.19
N PHE A 252 2.65 -7.77 -3.70
CA PHE A 252 1.37 -8.20 -4.24
C PHE A 252 0.68 -7.02 -4.92
N ILE A 253 0.12 -7.23 -6.10
CA ILE A 253 -0.71 -6.24 -6.81
C ILE A 253 -2.13 -6.79 -6.88
N GLY A 254 -3.04 -6.17 -6.13
CA GLY A 254 -4.46 -6.49 -6.12
C GLY A 254 -5.23 -5.60 -7.08
N ILE A 255 -5.77 -6.17 -8.15
CA ILE A 255 -6.64 -5.46 -9.08
C ILE A 255 -8.09 -5.73 -8.66
N SER A 256 -8.71 -4.69 -8.12
CA SER A 256 -10.01 -4.75 -7.47
C SER A 256 -11.04 -3.96 -8.25
N SER A 257 -12.17 -4.59 -8.50
CA SER A 257 -13.39 -3.94 -8.96
C SER A 257 -14.59 -4.69 -8.38
N ASN A 258 -15.70 -3.99 -8.13
CA ASN A 258 -16.92 -4.55 -7.53
C ASN A 258 -16.65 -5.36 -6.24
N SER A 259 -17.49 -6.34 -5.95
CA SER A 259 -17.40 -7.28 -4.82
C SER A 259 -16.17 -8.20 -4.86
N SER A 260 -15.13 -7.94 -5.65
CA SER A 260 -13.95 -8.81 -5.63
C SER A 260 -13.07 -8.57 -4.41
N GLN A 261 -13.02 -7.34 -3.86
CA GLN A 261 -12.34 -6.98 -2.60
C GLN A 261 -10.94 -7.62 -2.44
N VAL A 262 -10.23 -7.79 -3.56
CA VAL A 262 -8.97 -8.55 -3.63
C VAL A 262 -7.92 -7.89 -2.75
N THR A 263 -7.82 -6.58 -2.83
CA THR A 263 -6.83 -5.80 -2.11
C THR A 263 -7.00 -5.93 -0.59
N GLY A 264 -8.25 -5.82 -0.10
CA GLY A 264 -8.58 -6.02 1.31
C GLY A 264 -8.30 -7.44 1.79
N ALA A 265 -8.61 -8.46 0.98
CA ALA A 265 -8.31 -9.85 1.31
C ALA A 265 -6.80 -10.12 1.33
N LEU A 266 -6.04 -9.58 0.37
CA LEU A 266 -4.58 -9.72 0.30
C LEU A 266 -3.92 -9.18 1.56
N VAL A 267 -4.23 -7.94 1.96
CA VAL A 267 -3.61 -7.40 3.17
C VAL A 267 -3.98 -8.18 4.42
N GLY A 268 -5.07 -8.94 4.44
CA GLY A 268 -5.39 -9.82 5.57
C GLY A 268 -4.46 -11.05 5.67
N LEU A 269 -3.90 -11.49 4.54
CA LEU A 269 -3.18 -12.75 4.39
C LEU A 269 -1.66 -12.59 4.25
N THR A 270 -1.16 -11.41 3.87
CA THR A 270 0.28 -11.16 3.70
C THR A 270 0.78 -10.04 4.61
N ASP A 271 2.04 -10.15 5.02
CA ASP A 271 2.82 -9.08 5.66
C ASP A 271 3.57 -8.20 4.64
N ARG A 272 3.66 -8.64 3.38
CA ARG A 272 4.30 -7.93 2.27
C ARG A 272 3.47 -6.71 1.85
N PRO A 273 4.09 -5.71 1.19
CA PRO A 273 3.33 -4.59 0.63
C PRO A 273 2.30 -5.06 -0.41
N VAL A 274 1.12 -4.46 -0.33
CA VAL A 274 0.05 -4.67 -1.31
C VAL A 274 -0.22 -3.36 -2.03
N ILE A 275 -0.08 -3.38 -3.36
CA ILE A 275 -0.46 -2.29 -4.25
C ILE A 275 -1.89 -2.52 -4.71
N GLY A 276 -2.77 -1.58 -4.40
CA GLY A 276 -4.18 -1.63 -4.81
C GLY A 276 -4.40 -0.88 -6.11
N VAL A 277 -4.96 -1.57 -7.12
CA VAL A 277 -5.40 -0.95 -8.37
C VAL A 277 -6.93 -1.01 -8.42
N PRO A 278 -7.62 0.09 -8.07
CA PRO A 278 -9.05 0.17 -8.26
C PRO A 278 -9.36 0.23 -9.75
N CYS A 279 -10.41 -0.46 -10.19
CA CYS A 279 -10.85 -0.50 -11.59
C CYS A 279 -12.31 -0.07 -11.70
N GLU A 280 -12.66 0.65 -12.78
CA GLU A 280 -14.06 0.95 -13.09
C GLU A 280 -14.79 -0.32 -13.58
N ASN A 281 -16.10 -0.39 -13.30
CA ASN A 281 -16.96 -1.37 -13.93
C ASN A 281 -17.57 -0.82 -15.25
N GLU A 282 -18.35 -1.66 -15.93
CA GLU A 282 -19.03 -1.34 -17.19
C GLU A 282 -20.05 -0.19 -17.07
N GLN A 283 -20.49 0.14 -15.85
CA GLN A 283 -21.39 1.26 -15.55
C GLN A 283 -20.64 2.56 -15.23
N GLY A 284 -19.30 2.55 -15.24
CA GLY A 284 -18.48 3.70 -14.88
C GLY A 284 -18.31 3.90 -13.37
N ASN A 285 -18.78 2.98 -12.52
CA ASN A 285 -18.54 3.06 -11.08
C ASN A 285 -17.12 2.58 -10.78
N ASP A 286 -16.34 3.41 -10.09
CA ASP A 286 -15.03 3.04 -9.57
C ASP A 286 -15.10 2.48 -8.13
N TYR A 287 -13.97 1.96 -7.68
CA TYR A 287 -13.82 1.33 -6.36
C TYR A 287 -12.58 1.87 -5.65
N MET A 288 -12.21 3.12 -5.92
CA MET A 288 -11.05 3.76 -5.30
C MET A 288 -11.23 3.89 -3.79
N LEU A 289 -12.38 4.44 -3.35
CA LEU A 289 -12.64 4.67 -1.93
C LEU A 289 -12.62 3.40 -1.09
N THR A 290 -13.10 2.28 -1.64
CA THR A 290 -13.09 0.98 -0.95
C THR A 290 -11.71 0.33 -0.95
N THR A 291 -10.82 0.72 -1.87
CA THR A 291 -9.44 0.21 -1.94
C THR A 291 -8.52 0.98 -0.99
N VAL A 292 -8.70 2.30 -0.89
CA VAL A 292 -7.78 3.19 -0.15
C VAL A 292 -8.11 3.31 1.34
N ASN A 293 -9.39 3.25 1.72
CA ASN A 293 -9.83 3.47 3.10
C ASN A 293 -9.69 2.20 3.94
N MET A 294 -8.46 1.95 4.38
CA MET A 294 -8.14 0.82 5.24
C MET A 294 -8.05 1.22 6.72
N PRO A 295 -8.42 0.33 7.66
CA PRO A 295 -8.28 0.59 9.08
C PRO A 295 -6.79 0.62 9.51
N PRO A 296 -6.48 1.11 10.72
CA PRO A 296 -5.12 1.08 11.25
C PRO A 296 -4.50 -0.32 11.21
N GLY A 297 -3.23 -0.41 10.83
CA GLY A 297 -2.48 -1.67 10.85
C GLY A 297 -2.52 -2.49 9.57
N VAL A 298 -3.34 -2.11 8.59
CA VAL A 298 -3.53 -2.85 7.33
C VAL A 298 -3.42 -1.92 6.12
N PRO A 299 -2.25 -1.30 5.89
CA PRO A 299 -2.09 -0.34 4.80
C PRO A 299 -2.21 -0.99 3.42
N VAL A 300 -2.64 -0.17 2.46
CA VAL A 300 -2.63 -0.47 1.02
C VAL A 300 -1.97 0.70 0.30
N ALA A 301 -1.05 0.41 -0.62
CA ALA A 301 -0.49 1.39 -1.54
C ALA A 301 -1.45 1.59 -2.73
N THR A 302 -2.43 2.48 -2.61
CA THR A 302 -3.44 2.65 -3.65
C THR A 302 -2.92 3.56 -4.76
N VAL A 303 -2.99 3.09 -6.01
CA VAL A 303 -2.76 3.92 -7.20
C VAL A 303 -4.08 4.32 -7.85
N GLY A 304 -4.04 5.24 -8.81
CA GLY A 304 -5.23 5.73 -9.50
C GLY A 304 -6.05 4.65 -10.21
N ILE A 305 -7.30 5.01 -10.48
CA ILE A 305 -8.29 4.15 -11.14
C ILE A 305 -7.76 3.65 -12.49
N ASN A 306 -7.91 2.35 -12.74
CA ASN A 306 -7.44 1.63 -13.93
C ASN A 306 -5.92 1.76 -14.20
N ASN A 307 -5.14 2.25 -13.23
CA ASN A 307 -3.75 2.64 -13.43
C ASN A 307 -2.75 1.51 -13.14
N GLY A 308 -2.94 0.38 -13.81
CA GLY A 308 -2.05 -0.78 -13.70
C GLY A 308 -0.59 -0.48 -14.09
N ARG A 309 -0.36 0.50 -14.97
CA ARG A 309 1.02 0.89 -15.33
C ARG A 309 1.74 1.53 -14.14
N ASN A 310 1.09 2.45 -13.43
CA ASN A 310 1.69 3.05 -12.23
C ASN A 310 1.86 2.05 -11.10
N ALA A 311 0.99 1.04 -10.96
CA ALA A 311 1.24 -0.04 -10.01
C ALA A 311 2.53 -0.80 -10.30
N ALA A 312 2.84 -1.08 -11.57
CA ALA A 312 4.10 -1.71 -11.95
C ALA A 312 5.31 -0.79 -11.73
N VAL A 313 5.19 0.50 -12.04
CA VAL A 313 6.27 1.47 -11.77
C VAL A 313 6.52 1.57 -10.27
N LEU A 314 5.47 1.64 -9.45
CA LEU A 314 5.59 1.68 -7.99
C LEU A 314 6.24 0.41 -7.44
N ALA A 315 5.87 -0.77 -7.94
CA ALA A 315 6.56 -2.01 -7.60
C ALA A 315 8.06 -1.94 -7.94
N GLY A 316 8.40 -1.36 -9.09
CA GLY A 316 9.79 -1.08 -9.47
C GLY A 316 10.49 -0.12 -8.52
N GLU A 317 9.87 1.01 -8.16
CA GLU A 317 10.41 1.98 -7.19
C GLU A 317 10.72 1.29 -5.84
N ILE A 318 9.80 0.46 -5.35
CA ILE A 318 9.95 -0.30 -4.10
C ILE A 318 11.09 -1.32 -4.19
N LEU A 319 11.12 -2.17 -5.23
CA LEU A 319 12.18 -3.18 -5.41
C LEU A 319 13.55 -2.54 -5.67
N SER A 320 13.59 -1.31 -6.20
CA SER A 320 14.82 -0.58 -6.49
C SER A 320 15.49 0.03 -5.26
N ILE A 321 14.87 -0.02 -4.07
CA ILE A 321 15.45 0.59 -2.86
C ILE A 321 16.91 0.16 -2.66
N LYS A 322 17.20 -1.15 -2.84
CA LYS A 322 18.56 -1.71 -2.78
C LYS A 322 19.05 -2.33 -4.11
N ASP A 323 18.35 -2.07 -5.23
CA ASP A 323 18.74 -2.59 -6.55
C ASP A 323 19.02 -1.45 -7.55
N ALA A 324 20.31 -1.27 -7.83
CA ALA A 324 20.80 -0.23 -8.74
C ALA A 324 20.45 -0.47 -10.22
N ASN A 325 20.16 -1.72 -10.62
CA ASN A 325 19.75 -1.98 -12.00
C ASN A 325 18.28 -1.58 -12.20
N ILE A 326 17.42 -1.92 -11.22
CA ILE A 326 16.00 -1.55 -11.29
C ILE A 326 15.84 -0.03 -11.18
N ILE A 327 16.62 0.65 -10.32
CA ILE A 327 16.53 2.12 -10.19
C ILE A 327 16.87 2.83 -11.50
N GLU A 328 17.85 2.32 -12.26
CA GLU A 328 18.20 2.86 -13.57
C GLU A 328 17.05 2.68 -14.58
N LEU A 329 16.43 1.50 -14.62
CA LEU A 329 15.30 1.22 -15.50
C LEU A 329 14.08 2.08 -15.16
N VAL A 330 13.73 2.21 -13.88
CA VAL A 330 12.64 3.08 -13.41
C VAL A 330 12.92 4.54 -13.77
N THR A 331 14.15 5.02 -13.54
CA THR A 331 14.54 6.40 -13.88
C THR A 331 14.42 6.66 -15.37
N LYS A 332 14.94 5.76 -16.22
CA LYS A 332 14.83 5.90 -17.69
C LYS A 332 13.37 5.88 -18.16
N LEU A 333 12.52 5.08 -17.53
CA LEU A 333 11.08 5.02 -17.80
C LEU A 333 10.39 6.34 -17.42
N LYS A 334 10.71 6.91 -16.25
CA LYS A 334 10.17 8.20 -15.78
C LYS A 334 10.61 9.38 -16.66
N ASP A 335 11.86 9.37 -17.10
CA ASP A 335 12.42 10.38 -18.01
C ASP A 335 11.92 10.29 -19.45
N LYS A 336 11.06 9.30 -19.79
CA LYS A 336 10.64 8.98 -21.16
C LYS A 336 11.81 8.73 -22.12
N LYS A 337 12.99 8.38 -21.59
CA LYS A 337 14.20 8.04 -22.37
C LYS A 337 14.22 6.59 -22.83
N ILE A 338 13.31 5.76 -22.32
CA ILE A 338 12.91 4.53 -22.99
C ILE A 338 11.84 4.93 -24.00
N ASN A 339 12.24 5.03 -25.28
CA ASN A 339 11.27 5.06 -26.36
C ASN A 339 10.49 3.74 -26.36
N LEU A 340 9.17 3.89 -26.46
CA LEU A 340 8.15 2.85 -26.49
C LEU A 340 8.37 1.84 -27.61
#